data_AF-M2UIA1-F1
#
_entry.id   AF-M2UIA1-F1
#
_cell.length_a   1.000
_cell.length_b   1.000
_cell.length_c   1.000
_cell.angle_alpha   90.00
_cell.angle_beta   90.00
_cell.angle_gamma   90.00
#
_symmetry.space_group_name_H-M   'P 1'
#
loop_
_entity.id
_entity.type
_entity.pdbx_description
1 polymer ?
#
loop_
_entity_poly.entity_id
_entity_poly.type
_entity_poly.pdbx_seq_one_letter_code
_entity_poly.pdbx_strand_id
1 'polypeptide(L)'
;MDSAYTYQDAVDNVIAAFKPANDSSYGPTCVVCRREYGSAGQSFEHDNIDFLGQLPGPIRRRYIEDTVEAIQTPCNHTFCLRCISFWCQDKAICTCPMCRHPIVLRRDPADLVRPDQDLFWDENDALCLPPRCMTALGWENRNIFKLQTRHLVTTMKPMPFLWIKEVMLHDLPVIMVSIARRFYYHDLRPTETVPSDLSSLARHNPKDLAKRLPVIRTLEALARNDAPIAYHEDAFRLYEGLRDIINNPRGIAFDNDGTCQSWGEAVLAVISTLMEEKTLVSTSGGVSQRKWWMYVWCVIKALMVWQAYAARLRVVWRLRHEQGEYDWRS
;
A
#
# COMPACT_ATOMS: atom_id res chain seq x y z
N MET A 1 -8.84 4.51 6.85
CA MET A 1 -8.52 5.85 6.32
C MET A 1 -7.01 5.94 6.27
N ASP A 2 -6.42 5.56 5.13
CA ASP A 2 -4.97 5.39 4.94
C ASP A 2 -4.43 6.38 3.89
N SER A 3 -4.46 7.66 4.22
CA SER A 3 -3.50 8.57 3.63
C SER A 3 -3.07 9.56 4.72
N ALA A 4 -1.80 9.56 5.09
CA ALA A 4 -1.19 10.68 5.81
C ALA A 4 -0.71 11.76 4.82
N TYR A 5 -0.93 11.52 3.53
CA TYR A 5 -0.33 12.23 2.42
C TYR A 5 -1.40 12.78 1.50
N THR A 6 -1.21 14.03 1.09
CA THR A 6 -1.94 14.64 -0.02
C THR A 6 -1.11 14.44 -1.28
N TYR A 7 -1.75 14.03 -2.38
CA TYR A 7 -1.07 13.91 -3.68
C TYR A 7 -1.20 15.18 -4.51
N GLN A 8 -0.19 15.47 -5.34
CA GLN A 8 -0.09 16.66 -6.18
C GLN A 8 -1.27 16.75 -7.17
N ASP A 9 -1.68 15.64 -7.77
CA ASP A 9 -2.84 15.61 -8.66
C ASP A 9 -4.14 16.00 -7.96
N ALA A 10 -4.33 15.59 -6.70
CA ALA A 10 -5.47 16.03 -5.89
C ALA A 10 -5.41 17.54 -5.59
N VAL A 11 -4.21 18.08 -5.36
CA VAL A 11 -3.98 19.51 -5.17
C VAL A 11 -4.25 20.30 -6.44
N ASP A 12 -3.72 19.86 -7.58
CA ASP A 12 -3.90 20.51 -8.87
C ASP A 12 -5.39 20.57 -9.25
N ASN A 13 -6.13 19.50 -9.00
CA ASN A 13 -7.58 19.45 -9.20
C ASN A 13 -8.34 20.43 -8.30
N VAL A 14 -7.88 20.60 -7.06
CA VAL A 14 -8.45 21.55 -6.11
C VAL A 14 -8.13 22.99 -6.49
N ILE A 15 -6.90 23.29 -6.89
CA ILE A 15 -6.49 24.60 -7.42
C ILE A 15 -7.33 24.94 -8.67
N ALA A 16 -7.54 23.97 -9.56
CA ALA A 16 -8.35 24.18 -10.75
C ALA A 16 -9.85 24.39 -10.45
N ALA A 17 -10.35 23.81 -9.35
CA ALA A 17 -11.76 23.90 -8.99
C ALA A 17 -12.10 25.13 -8.13
N PHE A 18 -11.14 25.65 -7.36
CA PHE A 18 -11.38 26.67 -6.34
C PHE A 18 -10.66 27.98 -6.65
N LYS A 19 -11.01 29.02 -5.89
CA LYS A 19 -10.35 30.32 -5.98
C LYS A 19 -9.35 30.46 -4.83
N PRO A 20 -8.17 31.07 -5.06
CA PRO A 20 -7.33 31.56 -3.97
C PRO A 20 -8.18 32.46 -3.06
N ALA A 21 -8.00 32.34 -1.75
CA ALA A 21 -8.73 33.19 -0.82
C ALA A 21 -8.14 34.61 -0.89
N ASN A 22 -8.89 35.57 -1.44
CA ASN A 22 -8.56 36.98 -1.35
C ASN A 22 -8.98 37.47 0.03
N ASP A 23 -8.01 37.72 0.91
CA ASP A 23 -8.12 38.27 2.27
C ASP A 23 -9.21 37.64 3.16
N SER A 24 -8.75 36.82 4.12
CA SER A 24 -9.54 35.93 4.96
C SER A 24 -10.66 36.63 5.76
N SER A 25 -11.89 36.58 5.27
CA SER A 25 -13.07 37.00 6.04
C SER A 25 -13.46 36.02 7.16
N TYR A 26 -12.91 34.80 7.18
CA TYR A 26 -13.26 33.72 8.12
C TYR A 26 -12.16 33.35 9.13
N GLY A 27 -11.24 34.27 9.40
CA GLY A 27 -10.21 34.13 10.44
C GLY A 27 -8.87 33.58 9.92
N PRO A 28 -7.79 33.77 10.69
CA PRO A 28 -6.41 33.53 10.22
C PRO A 28 -6.01 32.05 10.19
N THR A 29 -6.90 31.12 10.56
CA THR A 29 -6.56 29.70 10.74
C THR A 29 -7.46 28.76 9.95
N CYS A 30 -6.91 27.61 9.57
CA CYS A 30 -7.68 26.53 8.96
C CYS A 30 -8.57 25.82 9.98
N VAL A 31 -9.88 25.73 9.72
CA VAL A 31 -10.82 25.06 10.64
C VAL A 31 -10.57 23.56 10.84
N VAL A 32 -9.88 22.91 9.90
CA VAL A 32 -9.57 21.47 9.94
C VAL A 32 -8.29 21.19 10.72
N CYS A 33 -7.17 21.83 10.36
CA CYS A 33 -5.87 21.57 10.99
C CYS A 33 -5.44 22.62 12.04
N ARG A 34 -6.21 23.69 12.22
CA ARG A 34 -5.96 24.80 13.16
C ARG A 34 -4.68 25.61 12.94
N ARG A 35 -3.95 25.38 11.84
CA ARG A 35 -2.75 26.15 11.47
C ARG A 35 -3.09 27.51 10.87
N GLU A 36 -2.23 28.49 11.12
CA GLU A 36 -2.33 29.84 10.57
C GLU A 36 -1.96 29.86 9.09
N TYR A 37 -2.72 30.60 8.29
CA TYR A 37 -2.41 30.78 6.87
C TYR A 37 -1.11 31.60 6.71
N GLY A 38 -0.26 31.21 5.76
CA GLY A 38 1.06 31.80 5.56
C GLY A 38 2.15 31.33 6.52
N SER A 39 1.82 30.51 7.52
CA SER A 39 2.83 29.85 8.36
C SER A 39 3.62 28.80 7.55
N ALA A 40 4.80 28.45 8.04
CA ALA A 40 5.59 27.36 7.46
C ALA A 40 4.75 26.07 7.44
N GLY A 41 4.78 25.38 6.30
CA GLY A 41 4.12 24.10 6.15
C GLY A 41 4.76 23.03 7.04
N GLN A 42 4.14 21.85 7.08
CA GLN A 42 4.65 20.75 7.89
C GLN A 42 5.83 20.12 7.14
N SER A 43 7.00 20.75 7.24
CA SER A 43 8.25 20.28 6.65
C SER A 43 8.52 18.86 7.14
N PHE A 44 8.33 17.86 6.28
CA PHE A 44 8.86 16.53 6.56
C PHE A 44 10.34 16.53 6.16
N GLU A 45 11.20 16.00 7.02
CA GLU A 45 12.62 15.79 6.76
C GLU A 45 12.82 15.17 5.38
N HIS A 46 13.63 15.84 4.57
CA HIS A 46 13.80 15.56 3.14
C HIS A 46 14.53 14.24 2.85
N ASP A 47 15.17 13.64 3.85
CA ASP A 47 16.23 12.64 3.59
C ASP A 47 15.71 11.21 3.29
N ASN A 48 14.42 10.94 3.44
CA ASN A 48 13.85 9.59 3.19
C ASN A 48 12.79 9.52 2.07
N ILE A 49 12.42 10.64 1.45
CA ILE A 49 11.26 10.72 0.54
C ILE A 49 11.63 10.46 -0.92
N ASP A 50 12.85 10.81 -1.35
CA ASP A 50 13.36 10.53 -2.69
C ASP A 50 13.44 9.03 -3.02
N PHE A 51 13.54 8.18 -2.00
CA PHE A 51 13.56 6.73 -2.16
C PHE A 51 12.21 6.13 -2.57
N LEU A 52 11.08 6.79 -2.21
CA LEU A 52 9.74 6.33 -2.59
C LEU A 52 9.42 6.65 -4.05
N GLY A 53 10.06 7.68 -4.61
CA GLY A 53 9.99 8.03 -6.04
C GLY A 53 10.70 7.04 -6.97
N GLN A 54 11.38 6.03 -6.41
CA GLN A 54 12.05 4.95 -7.17
C GLN A 54 11.29 3.62 -7.06
N LEU A 55 10.17 3.59 -6.33
CA LEU A 55 9.31 2.40 -6.25
C LEU A 55 8.42 2.28 -7.50
N PRO A 56 8.23 1.07 -8.05
CA PRO A 56 7.54 0.89 -9.31
C PRO A 56 6.02 1.10 -9.24
N GLY A 57 5.51 2.03 -10.07
CA GLY A 57 4.11 2.43 -10.21
C GLY A 57 3.99 3.84 -10.82
N PRO A 58 2.80 4.29 -11.29
CA PRO A 58 2.56 5.73 -11.46
C PRO A 58 2.64 6.36 -10.07
N ILE A 59 3.78 7.01 -9.81
CA ILE A 59 4.02 7.73 -8.57
C ILE A 59 3.20 9.00 -8.68
N ARG A 60 2.02 9.00 -8.04
CA ARG A 60 1.36 10.25 -7.68
C ARG A 60 2.35 11.00 -6.81
N ARG A 61 2.88 12.12 -7.34
CA ARG A 61 3.79 12.98 -6.59
C ARG A 61 3.09 13.38 -5.31
N ARG A 62 3.77 13.29 -4.17
CA ARG A 62 3.22 13.82 -2.92
C ARG A 62 3.30 15.34 -3.00
N TYR A 63 2.25 16.00 -2.56
CA TYR A 63 2.27 17.43 -2.34
C TYR A 63 3.10 17.72 -1.08
N ILE A 64 4.12 18.56 -1.23
CA ILE A 64 4.90 19.11 -0.14
C ILE A 64 4.37 20.53 0.08
N GLU A 65 3.84 20.77 1.28
CA GLU A 65 3.34 22.08 1.67
C GLU A 65 4.49 22.86 2.27
N ASP A 66 5.02 23.85 1.55
CA ASP A 66 6.07 24.74 2.05
C ASP A 66 5.48 25.87 2.90
N THR A 67 4.30 26.36 2.51
CA THR A 67 3.52 27.37 3.21
C THR A 67 2.05 26.94 3.31
N VAL A 68 1.38 27.32 4.41
CA VAL A 68 -0.03 26.99 4.60
C VAL A 68 -0.90 27.94 3.77
N GLU A 69 -1.16 27.56 2.52
CA GLU A 69 -1.96 28.36 1.57
C GLU A 69 -3.46 28.24 1.84
N ALA A 70 -4.17 29.37 1.80
CA ALA A 70 -5.62 29.44 1.98
C ALA A 70 -6.35 29.32 0.64
N ILE A 71 -7.37 28.46 0.59
CA ILE A 71 -8.20 28.27 -0.60
C ILE A 71 -9.68 28.29 -0.25
N GLN A 72 -10.48 28.92 -1.11
CA GLN A 72 -11.90 29.14 -0.89
C GLN A 72 -12.74 28.21 -1.76
N THR A 73 -13.56 27.38 -1.11
CA THR A 73 -14.52 26.50 -1.78
C THR A 73 -15.65 27.29 -2.47
N PRO A 74 -16.41 26.69 -3.41
CA PRO A 74 -17.53 27.36 -4.10
C PRO A 74 -18.62 27.90 -3.17
N CYS A 75 -18.74 27.32 -1.98
CA CYS A 75 -19.67 27.77 -0.93
C CYS A 75 -19.08 28.84 0.01
N ASN A 76 -17.98 29.47 -0.39
CA ASN A 76 -17.26 30.53 0.31
C ASN A 76 -16.56 30.16 1.63
N HIS A 77 -16.56 28.89 2.04
CA HIS A 77 -15.76 28.43 3.18
C HIS A 77 -14.29 28.26 2.80
N THR A 78 -13.40 28.68 3.71
CA THR A 78 -11.94 28.69 3.51
C THR A 78 -11.26 27.57 4.30
N PHE A 79 -10.34 26.87 3.64
CA PHE A 79 -9.50 25.82 4.23
C PHE A 79 -8.06 26.00 3.78
N CYS A 80 -7.10 25.31 4.40
CA CYS A 80 -5.78 25.22 3.79
C CYS A 80 -5.81 24.23 2.62
N LEU A 81 -4.98 24.50 1.61
CA LEU A 81 -4.90 23.74 0.37
C LEU A 81 -4.70 22.25 0.64
N ARG A 82 -3.79 21.90 1.55
CA ARG A 82 -3.54 20.51 1.94
C ARG A 82 -4.77 19.80 2.50
N CYS A 83 -5.50 20.44 3.42
CA CYS A 83 -6.64 19.83 4.11
C CYS A 83 -7.82 19.58 3.16
N ILE A 84 -8.15 20.53 2.30
CA ILE A 84 -9.27 20.34 1.37
C ILE A 84 -8.90 19.39 0.24
N SER A 85 -7.65 19.41 -0.23
CA SER A 85 -7.14 18.44 -1.21
C SER A 85 -7.14 17.03 -0.66
N PHE A 86 -6.74 16.87 0.60
CA PHE A 86 -6.84 15.60 1.32
C PHE A 86 -8.29 15.11 1.42
N TRP A 87 -9.21 16.02 1.79
CA TRP A 87 -10.63 15.70 1.97
C TRP A 87 -11.32 15.24 0.67
N CYS A 88 -10.94 15.87 -0.43
CA CYS A 88 -11.43 15.61 -1.77
C CYS A 88 -10.62 14.55 -2.51
N GLN A 89 -9.54 14.03 -1.91
CA GLN A 89 -8.69 13.01 -2.50
C GLN A 89 -9.50 11.77 -2.83
N ASP A 90 -9.24 11.21 -4.02
CA ASP A 90 -9.89 9.98 -4.53
C ASP A 90 -11.41 10.07 -4.75
N LYS A 91 -12.07 11.22 -4.51
CA LYS A 91 -13.49 11.48 -4.85
C LYS A 91 -13.67 12.30 -6.13
N ALA A 92 -14.61 11.92 -6.99
CA ALA A 92 -15.02 12.72 -8.16
C ALA A 92 -15.97 13.87 -7.76
N ILE A 93 -16.82 13.59 -6.76
CA ILE A 93 -17.70 14.56 -6.12
C ILE A 93 -17.36 14.54 -4.63
N CYS A 94 -16.94 15.68 -4.08
CA CYS A 94 -16.76 15.85 -2.64
C CYS A 94 -17.80 16.83 -2.08
N THR A 95 -17.90 16.96 -0.76
CA THR A 95 -18.78 17.93 -0.11
C THR A 95 -17.96 18.81 0.83
N CYS A 96 -18.35 20.07 0.95
CA CYS A 96 -17.69 21.01 1.86
C CYS A 96 -17.72 20.48 3.30
N PRO A 97 -16.57 20.41 4.00
CA PRO A 97 -16.53 19.95 5.40
C PRO A 97 -17.42 20.76 6.36
N MET A 98 -17.71 22.02 6.06
CA MET A 98 -18.50 22.91 6.92
C MET A 98 -20.00 22.86 6.64
N CYS A 99 -20.41 23.06 5.39
CA CYS A 99 -21.84 23.20 5.04
C CYS A 99 -22.37 22.08 4.14
N ARG A 100 -21.53 21.10 3.81
CA ARG A 100 -21.84 19.96 2.92
C ARG A 100 -22.25 20.34 1.50
N HIS A 101 -22.08 21.60 1.09
CA HIS A 101 -22.32 22.01 -0.29
C HIS A 101 -21.49 21.15 -1.26
N PRO A 102 -22.08 20.65 -2.36
CA PRO A 102 -21.39 19.77 -3.29
C PRO A 102 -20.23 20.49 -3.98
N ILE A 103 -19.15 19.76 -4.17
CA ILE A 103 -17.93 20.20 -4.80
C ILE A 103 -17.63 19.23 -5.95
N VAL A 104 -17.63 19.75 -7.16
CA VAL A 104 -17.30 18.98 -8.37
C VAL A 104 -15.84 19.24 -8.73
N LEU A 105 -15.04 18.18 -8.74
CA LEU A 105 -13.64 18.25 -9.18
C LEU A 105 -13.56 17.82 -10.63
N ARG A 106 -12.85 18.58 -11.47
CA ARG A 106 -12.52 18.13 -12.83
C ARG A 106 -11.47 17.03 -12.71
N ARG A 107 -11.74 15.86 -13.31
CA ARG A 107 -10.74 14.80 -13.50
C ARG A 107 -10.50 14.59 -14.98
N ASP A 108 -9.26 14.23 -15.32
CA ASP A 108 -8.96 13.74 -16.65
C ASP A 108 -9.78 12.45 -16.90
N PRO A 109 -10.52 12.34 -18.01
CA PRO A 109 -11.18 11.10 -18.41
C PRO A 109 -10.25 9.87 -18.38
N ALA A 110 -8.95 10.05 -18.67
CA ALA A 110 -7.96 8.97 -18.61
C ALA A 110 -7.79 8.37 -17.19
N ASP A 111 -8.02 9.17 -16.13
CA ASP A 111 -8.03 8.69 -14.74
C ASP A 111 -9.31 7.92 -14.36
N LEU A 112 -10.39 8.10 -15.14
CA LEU A 112 -11.66 7.39 -14.99
C LEU A 112 -11.70 6.08 -15.79
N VAL A 113 -10.85 5.93 -16.82
CA VAL A 113 -10.66 4.68 -17.56
C VAL A 113 -9.72 3.75 -16.78
N ARG A 114 -10.19 3.28 -15.62
CA ARG A 114 -9.71 2.01 -15.07
C ARG A 114 -10.63 0.93 -15.61
N PRO A 115 -10.16 -0.01 -16.46
CA PRO A 115 -11.03 -1.01 -17.08
C PRO A 115 -11.81 -1.90 -16.09
N ASP A 116 -11.43 -1.91 -14.81
CA ASP A 116 -12.00 -2.81 -13.80
C ASP A 116 -12.51 -2.07 -12.53
N GLN A 117 -12.70 -0.74 -12.59
CA GLN A 117 -13.44 -0.01 -11.55
C GLN A 117 -14.75 0.49 -12.12
N ASP A 118 -15.69 -0.46 -12.20
CA ASP A 118 -17.12 -0.27 -12.05
C ASP A 118 -17.51 1.18 -11.74
N LEU A 119 -18.10 1.83 -12.75
CA LEU A 119 -19.09 2.90 -12.66
C LEU A 119 -20.38 2.41 -11.94
N PHE A 120 -20.24 1.52 -10.96
CA PHE A 120 -21.31 0.94 -10.17
C PHE A 120 -21.33 1.66 -8.83
N TRP A 121 -22.12 2.74 -8.80
CA TRP A 121 -22.72 3.39 -7.64
C TRP A 121 -21.83 3.58 -6.39
N ASP A 122 -21.50 4.85 -6.13
CA ASP A 122 -21.17 5.34 -4.79
C ASP A 122 -22.42 5.25 -3.89
N GLU A 123 -22.79 4.04 -3.47
CA GLU A 123 -23.75 3.77 -2.38
C GLU A 123 -23.10 4.03 -1.00
N ASN A 124 -22.19 5.00 -0.88
CA ASN A 124 -21.75 5.54 0.41
C ASN A 124 -22.36 6.90 0.72
N ASP A 125 -23.63 7.02 0.36
CA ASP A 125 -24.71 7.39 1.28
C ASP A 125 -24.82 6.42 2.49
N ALA A 126 -23.68 6.03 3.07
CA ALA A 126 -23.57 5.04 4.16
C ALA A 126 -23.93 5.61 5.53
N LEU A 127 -24.66 6.72 5.56
CA LEU A 127 -25.40 7.19 6.73
C LEU A 127 -26.86 6.72 6.73
N CYS A 128 -27.30 5.96 5.71
CA CYS A 128 -28.65 5.39 5.67
C CYS A 128 -28.71 3.87 5.87
N LEU A 129 -27.59 3.18 6.12
CA LEU A 129 -27.65 1.78 6.56
C LEU A 129 -27.87 1.70 8.07
N PRO A 130 -28.85 0.92 8.54
CA PRO A 130 -29.07 0.74 9.97
C PRO A 130 -27.79 0.20 10.64
N PRO A 131 -27.51 0.54 11.92
CA PRO A 131 -26.24 0.28 12.62
C PRO A 131 -25.84 -1.19 12.82
N ARG A 132 -26.49 -2.14 12.13
CA ARG A 132 -26.25 -3.59 12.25
C ARG A 132 -25.53 -4.21 11.05
N CYS A 133 -25.21 -3.44 9.99
CA CYS A 133 -24.54 -3.97 8.81
C CYS A 133 -23.18 -3.31 8.58
N MET A 134 -22.11 -4.12 8.64
CA MET A 134 -20.69 -3.78 8.48
C MET A 134 -20.04 -3.01 9.63
N THR A 135 -19.58 -3.76 10.64
CA THR A 135 -18.53 -3.29 11.55
C THR A 135 -17.31 -2.84 10.73
N ALA A 136 -16.55 -1.83 11.20
CA ALA A 136 -15.30 -1.37 10.56
C ALA A 136 -14.35 -2.54 10.18
N LEU A 137 -14.42 -3.62 10.95
CA LEU A 137 -13.79 -4.92 10.75
C LEU A 137 -14.13 -5.60 9.39
N GLY A 138 -15.38 -5.49 8.93
CA GLY A 138 -15.83 -6.07 7.65
C GLY A 138 -15.30 -5.35 6.42
N TRP A 139 -15.11 -4.04 6.53
CA TRP A 139 -14.52 -3.22 5.46
C TRP A 139 -13.02 -3.48 5.33
N GLU A 140 -12.29 -3.57 6.46
CA GLU A 140 -10.87 -3.97 6.47
C GLU A 140 -10.66 -5.35 5.81
N ASN A 141 -11.54 -6.32 6.09
CA ASN A 141 -11.45 -7.66 5.50
C ASN A 141 -11.54 -7.67 3.97
N ARG A 142 -12.49 -6.94 3.38
CA ARG A 142 -12.67 -6.88 1.92
C ARG A 142 -11.49 -6.20 1.22
N ASN A 143 -10.84 -5.26 1.89
CA ASN A 143 -9.72 -4.52 1.31
C ASN A 143 -8.41 -5.31 1.33
N ILE A 144 -8.19 -6.19 2.33
CA ILE A 144 -6.95 -6.96 2.41
C ILE A 144 -6.77 -7.90 1.20
N PHE A 145 -7.84 -8.53 0.71
CA PHE A 145 -7.79 -9.36 -0.50
C PHE A 145 -7.53 -8.57 -1.79
N LYS A 146 -7.82 -7.27 -1.78
CA LYS A 146 -7.58 -6.36 -2.91
C LYS A 146 -6.21 -5.69 -2.87
N LEU A 147 -5.40 -5.94 -1.82
CA LEU A 147 -4.08 -5.32 -1.68
C LEU A 147 -3.15 -5.81 -2.78
N GLN A 148 -2.91 -4.99 -3.80
CA GLN A 148 -1.82 -5.22 -4.75
C GLN A 148 -0.44 -5.16 -4.08
N THR A 149 0.57 -5.72 -4.73
CA THR A 149 1.99 -5.73 -4.34
C THR A 149 2.50 -4.32 -4.02
N ARG A 150 2.04 -3.29 -4.74
CA ARG A 150 2.31 -1.88 -4.42
C ARG A 150 1.97 -1.55 -2.97
N HIS A 151 0.77 -1.91 -2.52
CA HIS A 151 0.31 -1.59 -1.17
C HIS A 151 1.20 -2.26 -0.12
N LEU A 152 1.65 -3.49 -0.38
CA LEU A 152 2.57 -4.20 0.52
C LEU A 152 3.90 -3.45 0.66
N VAL A 153 4.55 -3.10 -0.46
CA VAL A 153 5.86 -2.43 -0.43
C VAL A 153 5.78 -1.00 0.13
N THR A 154 4.63 -0.32 0.00
CA THR A 154 4.41 1.01 0.56
C THR A 154 3.87 1.01 1.99
N THR A 155 3.56 -0.15 2.57
CA THR A 155 3.12 -0.22 3.96
C THR A 155 4.27 0.17 4.89
N MET A 156 4.01 1.14 5.75
CA MET A 156 4.98 1.62 6.76
C MET A 156 4.53 1.33 8.19
N LYS A 157 3.24 1.01 8.38
CA LYS A 157 2.69 0.74 9.70
C LYS A 157 3.31 -0.53 10.27
N PRO A 158 4.00 -0.49 11.43
CA PRO A 158 4.47 -1.69 12.09
C PRO A 158 3.27 -2.56 12.47
N MET A 159 3.40 -3.86 12.21
CA MET A 159 2.34 -4.83 12.49
C MET A 159 2.99 -6.14 12.93
N PRO A 160 2.48 -6.77 13.99
CA PRO A 160 2.93 -8.08 14.38
C PRO A 160 2.45 -9.14 13.39
N PHE A 161 3.17 -10.25 13.29
CA PHE A 161 2.79 -11.37 12.44
C PHE A 161 3.29 -12.70 12.97
N LEU A 162 2.59 -13.77 12.57
CA LEU A 162 2.98 -15.15 12.88
C LEU A 162 3.88 -15.71 11.78
N TRP A 163 5.00 -16.32 12.16
CA TRP A 163 5.92 -16.97 11.23
C TRP A 163 5.41 -18.35 10.82
N ILE A 164 4.60 -18.41 9.75
CA ILE A 164 4.08 -19.68 9.22
C ILE A 164 4.87 -20.08 7.98
N LYS A 165 5.83 -20.99 8.17
CA LYS A 165 6.80 -21.39 7.15
C LYS A 165 6.13 -21.84 5.84
N GLU A 166 5.10 -22.68 5.90
CA GLU A 166 4.48 -23.25 4.69
C GLU A 166 3.78 -22.18 3.84
N VAL A 167 3.18 -21.20 4.52
CA VAL A 167 2.50 -20.07 3.88
C VAL A 167 3.53 -19.13 3.25
N MET A 168 4.61 -18.84 3.96
CA MET A 168 5.69 -17.99 3.46
C MET A 168 6.37 -18.62 2.25
N LEU A 169 6.67 -19.92 2.30
CA LEU A 169 7.25 -20.67 1.18
C LEU A 169 6.32 -20.71 -0.04
N HIS A 170 5.01 -20.80 0.18
CA HIS A 170 4.03 -20.73 -0.91
C HIS A 170 3.99 -19.34 -1.57
N ASP A 171 4.00 -18.27 -0.77
CA ASP A 171 3.86 -16.90 -1.29
C ASP A 171 5.16 -16.32 -1.83
N LEU A 172 6.32 -16.79 -1.37
CA LEU A 172 7.64 -16.29 -1.76
C LEU A 172 7.81 -16.19 -3.30
N PRO A 173 7.64 -17.26 -4.10
CA PRO A 173 7.85 -17.19 -5.55
C PRO A 173 6.82 -16.26 -6.21
N VAL A 174 5.59 -16.22 -5.70
CA VAL A 174 4.53 -15.33 -6.19
C VAL A 174 4.90 -13.85 -5.98
N ILE A 175 5.43 -13.52 -4.81
CA ILE A 175 5.86 -12.17 -4.45
C ILE A 175 7.10 -11.76 -5.26
N MET A 176 8.08 -12.67 -5.40
CA MET A 176 9.27 -12.45 -6.21
C MET A 176 8.94 -12.09 -7.65
N VAL A 177 8.04 -12.84 -8.30
CA VAL A 177 7.59 -12.56 -9.66
C VAL A 177 6.77 -11.27 -9.70
N SER A 178 5.85 -11.06 -8.76
CA SER A 178 4.99 -9.86 -8.74
C SER A 178 5.80 -8.56 -8.62
N ILE A 179 6.89 -8.57 -7.84
CA ILE A 179 7.79 -7.42 -7.71
C ILE A 179 8.65 -7.27 -8.96
N ALA A 180 9.21 -8.36 -9.51
CA ALA A 180 10.01 -8.30 -10.73
C ALA A 180 9.22 -7.71 -11.91
N ARG A 181 7.93 -8.06 -12.03
CA ARG A 181 7.03 -7.45 -13.02
C ARG A 181 6.95 -5.95 -12.88
N ARG A 182 6.84 -5.46 -11.64
CA ARG A 182 6.76 -4.03 -11.38
C ARG A 182 8.04 -3.30 -11.76
N PHE A 183 9.21 -3.89 -11.48
CA PHE A 183 10.49 -3.34 -11.94
C PHE A 183 10.55 -3.27 -13.47
N TYR A 184 10.11 -4.32 -14.17
CA TYR A 184 10.04 -4.37 -15.63
C TYR A 184 9.18 -3.25 -16.23
N TYR A 185 7.93 -3.10 -15.79
CA TYR A 185 7.04 -2.04 -16.30
C TYR A 185 7.50 -0.64 -15.89
N HIS A 186 8.25 -0.49 -14.80
CA HIS A 186 8.83 0.80 -14.43
C HIS A 186 9.96 1.22 -15.38
N ASP A 187 10.78 0.27 -15.85
CA ASP A 187 11.86 0.56 -16.80
C ASP A 187 11.34 0.96 -18.18
N LEU A 188 10.15 0.47 -18.56
CA LEU A 188 9.48 0.83 -19.81
C LEU A 188 8.98 2.29 -19.85
N ARG A 189 9.33 3.10 -18.83
CA ARG A 189 8.95 4.52 -18.63
C ARG A 189 7.45 4.70 -18.37
N PRO A 190 7.01 5.84 -17.80
CA PRO A 190 5.60 6.08 -17.44
C PRO A 190 4.62 6.16 -18.62
N THR A 191 5.04 5.85 -19.85
CA THR A 191 4.17 5.73 -21.02
C THR A 191 3.20 4.56 -20.90
N GLU A 192 3.55 3.52 -20.13
CA GLU A 192 2.66 2.39 -19.86
C GLU A 192 2.17 2.42 -18.41
N THR A 193 0.85 2.32 -18.24
CA THR A 193 0.24 2.13 -16.92
C THR A 193 0.70 0.80 -16.35
N VAL A 194 1.31 0.80 -15.15
CA VAL A 194 1.72 -0.44 -14.48
C VAL A 194 0.50 -1.35 -14.31
N PRO A 195 0.49 -2.54 -14.92
CA PRO A 195 -0.65 -3.44 -14.86
C PRO A 195 -0.98 -3.86 -13.43
N SER A 196 -2.24 -4.23 -13.20
CA SER A 196 -2.67 -4.89 -11.98
C SER A 196 -1.91 -6.20 -11.76
N ASP A 197 -1.84 -6.64 -10.50
CA ASP A 197 -1.31 -7.95 -10.19
C ASP A 197 -2.21 -9.03 -10.83
N LEU A 198 -1.60 -10.02 -11.47
CA LEU A 198 -2.35 -11.09 -12.15
C LEU A 198 -3.05 -11.98 -11.13
N SER A 199 -4.26 -12.43 -11.44
CA SER A 199 -4.98 -13.41 -10.63
C SER A 199 -4.21 -14.73 -10.48
N SER A 200 -3.42 -15.12 -11.49
CA SER A 200 -2.53 -16.30 -11.42
C SER A 200 -1.41 -16.15 -10.38
N LEU A 201 -1.06 -14.91 -10.02
CA LEU A 201 -0.11 -14.54 -8.98
C LEU A 201 -0.84 -14.11 -7.69
N ALA A 202 -2.05 -14.62 -7.46
CA ALA A 202 -2.71 -14.46 -6.18
C ALA A 202 -1.90 -15.17 -5.08
N ARG A 203 -1.67 -14.45 -3.98
CA ARG A 203 -1.12 -15.01 -2.73
C ARG A 203 -2.14 -15.94 -2.08
N HIS A 204 -1.71 -16.72 -1.08
CA HIS A 204 -2.63 -17.60 -0.36
C HIS A 204 -3.84 -16.84 0.17
N ASN A 205 -5.00 -17.49 0.21
CA ASN A 205 -6.14 -16.95 0.93
C ASN A 205 -5.93 -17.23 2.44
N PRO A 206 -5.89 -16.23 3.32
CA PRO A 206 -5.63 -16.49 4.73
C PRO A 206 -6.69 -17.37 5.39
N LYS A 207 -7.88 -17.55 4.78
CA LYS A 207 -8.94 -18.46 5.25
C LYS A 207 -8.59 -19.94 5.06
N ASP A 208 -7.73 -20.27 4.11
CA ASP A 208 -7.54 -21.65 3.65
C ASP A 208 -6.64 -22.48 4.57
N LEU A 209 -5.95 -21.84 5.51
CA LEU A 209 -5.08 -22.49 6.49
C LEU A 209 -5.80 -23.54 7.35
N ALA A 210 -7.10 -23.41 7.54
CA ALA A 210 -7.89 -24.38 8.27
C ALA A 210 -8.21 -25.65 7.46
N LYS A 211 -8.08 -25.60 6.11
CA LYS A 211 -8.60 -26.63 5.21
C LYS A 211 -7.52 -27.44 4.51
N ARG A 212 -6.44 -26.80 4.05
CA ARG A 212 -5.29 -27.48 3.42
C ARG A 212 -4.11 -26.53 3.30
N LEU A 213 -2.89 -27.02 3.55
CA LEU A 213 -1.68 -26.28 3.22
C LEU A 213 -1.59 -26.10 1.70
N PRO A 214 -1.21 -24.91 1.21
CA PRO A 214 -1.18 -24.64 -0.22
C PRO A 214 0.01 -25.35 -0.89
N VAL A 215 -0.16 -25.74 -2.15
CA VAL A 215 0.90 -26.42 -2.93
C VAL A 215 2.04 -25.43 -3.18
N ILE A 216 3.22 -25.68 -2.60
CA ILE A 216 4.39 -24.83 -2.77
C ILE A 216 4.74 -24.77 -4.26
N ARG A 217 4.74 -23.56 -4.82
CA ARG A 217 5.12 -23.30 -6.21
C ARG A 217 6.63 -23.12 -6.26
N THR A 218 7.27 -23.50 -7.36
CA THR A 218 8.67 -23.14 -7.59
C THR A 218 8.74 -21.81 -8.33
N LEU A 219 9.90 -21.14 -8.28
CA LEU A 219 10.11 -19.90 -8.99
C LEU A 219 10.05 -20.12 -10.51
N GLU A 220 10.63 -21.21 -11.01
CA GLU A 220 10.61 -21.61 -12.43
C GLU A 220 9.20 -21.83 -12.95
N ALA A 221 8.32 -22.46 -12.15
CA ALA A 221 6.94 -22.71 -12.53
C ALA A 221 6.13 -21.43 -12.75
N LEU A 222 6.60 -20.29 -12.21
CA LEU A 222 5.95 -19.00 -12.38
C LEU A 222 6.53 -18.17 -13.53
N ALA A 223 7.57 -18.64 -14.24
CA ALA A 223 7.87 -18.38 -15.66
C ALA A 223 7.22 -17.16 -16.35
N ARG A 224 7.83 -15.95 -16.42
CA ARG A 224 7.26 -14.82 -17.19
C ARG A 224 8.27 -13.93 -17.91
N ASN A 225 7.96 -13.60 -19.15
CA ASN A 225 8.72 -12.64 -19.97
C ASN A 225 8.69 -11.22 -19.41
N ASP A 226 7.58 -10.83 -18.77
CA ASP A 226 7.42 -9.50 -18.15
C ASP A 226 8.02 -9.43 -16.73
N ALA A 227 8.88 -10.36 -16.34
CA ALA A 227 9.52 -10.41 -15.02
C ALA A 227 10.97 -10.93 -15.05
N PRO A 228 11.84 -10.41 -15.94
CA PRO A 228 13.15 -11.03 -16.23
C PRO A 228 14.07 -11.16 -15.01
N ILE A 229 14.02 -10.20 -14.06
CA ILE A 229 14.82 -10.25 -12.82
C ILE A 229 14.53 -11.51 -12.01
N ALA A 230 13.27 -11.98 -11.97
CA ALA A 230 12.89 -13.16 -11.19
C ALA A 230 13.44 -14.48 -11.74
N TYR A 231 13.96 -14.50 -12.98
CA TYR A 231 14.54 -15.69 -13.62
C TYR A 231 16.05 -15.58 -13.81
N HIS A 232 16.67 -14.56 -13.22
CA HIS A 232 18.12 -14.45 -13.20
C HIS A 232 18.71 -15.47 -12.19
N GLU A 233 19.91 -15.98 -12.44
CA GLU A 233 20.59 -16.94 -11.54
C GLU A 233 20.66 -16.41 -10.08
N ASP A 234 20.99 -15.13 -9.91
CA ASP A 234 21.00 -14.48 -8.60
C ASP A 234 19.61 -14.45 -7.91
N ALA A 235 18.51 -14.45 -8.66
CA ALA A 235 17.17 -14.55 -8.08
C ALA A 235 16.87 -15.95 -7.56
N PHE A 236 17.39 -17.00 -8.20
CA PHE A 236 17.32 -18.35 -7.64
C PHE A 236 18.15 -18.48 -6.36
N ARG A 237 19.34 -17.84 -6.31
CA ARG A 237 20.15 -17.78 -5.08
C ARG A 237 19.43 -17.04 -3.96
N LEU A 238 18.78 -15.91 -4.27
CA LEU A 238 17.92 -15.20 -3.33
C LEU A 238 16.77 -16.08 -2.83
N TYR A 239 16.10 -16.80 -3.73
CA TYR A 239 15.00 -17.70 -3.39
C TYR A 239 15.44 -18.79 -2.42
N GLU A 240 16.54 -19.50 -2.70
CA GLU A 240 17.06 -20.54 -1.81
C GLU A 240 17.52 -19.96 -0.47
N GLY A 241 18.23 -18.83 -0.46
CA GLY A 241 18.62 -18.16 0.78
C GLY A 241 17.43 -17.74 1.65
N LEU A 242 16.38 -17.19 1.04
CA LEU A 242 15.14 -16.86 1.75
C LEU A 242 14.41 -18.11 2.23
N ARG A 243 14.40 -19.18 1.45
CA ARG A 243 13.82 -20.46 1.84
C ARG A 243 14.54 -21.06 3.04
N ASP A 244 15.86 -21.00 3.09
CA ASP A 244 16.66 -21.47 4.22
C ASP A 244 16.35 -20.66 5.49
N ILE A 245 16.27 -19.33 5.38
CA ILE A 245 15.88 -18.46 6.49
C ILE A 245 14.43 -18.73 6.93
N ILE A 246 13.50 -18.97 6.01
CA ILE A 246 12.11 -19.32 6.35
C ILE A 246 12.03 -20.63 7.14
N ASN A 247 12.84 -21.62 6.76
CA ASN A 247 12.92 -22.89 7.47
C ASN A 247 13.67 -22.79 8.81
N ASN A 248 14.62 -21.85 8.92
CA ASN A 248 15.44 -21.63 10.10
C ASN A 248 15.65 -20.12 10.35
N PRO A 249 14.69 -19.44 11.02
CA PRO A 249 14.68 -17.98 11.16
C PRO A 249 15.70 -17.46 12.19
N ARG A 250 16.99 -17.55 11.83
CA ARG A 250 18.11 -17.07 12.65
C ARG A 250 18.06 -15.54 12.81
N GLY A 251 18.33 -15.08 14.03
CA GLY A 251 18.39 -13.65 14.35
C GLY A 251 17.03 -12.96 14.44
N ILE A 252 15.92 -13.67 14.23
CA ILE A 252 14.57 -13.13 14.38
C ILE A 252 14.06 -13.47 15.78
N ALA A 253 13.70 -12.45 16.54
CA ALA A 253 13.09 -12.62 17.85
C ALA A 253 11.60 -12.95 17.70
N PHE A 254 11.18 -14.03 18.35
CA PHE A 254 9.78 -14.43 18.45
C PHE A 254 9.36 -14.39 19.92
N ASP A 255 8.11 -14.02 20.18
CA ASP A 255 7.50 -14.27 21.49
C ASP A 255 7.16 -15.77 21.67
N ASN A 256 6.64 -16.10 22.86
CA ASN A 256 6.28 -17.48 23.22
C ASN A 256 5.26 -18.12 22.27
N ASP A 257 4.48 -17.30 21.54
CA ASP A 257 3.46 -17.75 20.60
C ASP A 257 3.99 -17.85 19.16
N GLY A 258 5.29 -17.61 18.94
CA GLY A 258 5.90 -17.59 17.61
C GLY A 258 5.56 -16.32 16.81
N THR A 259 5.12 -15.26 17.49
CA THR A 259 4.79 -13.97 16.88
C THR A 259 6.02 -13.08 16.84
N CYS A 260 6.27 -12.49 15.68
CA CYS A 260 7.21 -11.39 15.54
C CYS A 260 6.48 -10.07 15.80
N GLN A 261 7.01 -9.23 16.70
CA GLN A 261 6.35 -7.99 17.15
C GLN A 261 6.25 -6.92 16.04
N SER A 262 7.19 -6.93 15.09
CA SER A 262 7.24 -5.96 14.00
C SER A 262 7.82 -6.57 12.74
N TRP A 263 7.08 -6.49 11.62
CA TRP A 263 7.63 -6.87 10.31
C TRP A 263 8.90 -6.08 9.97
N GLY A 264 9.08 -4.86 10.48
CA GLY A 264 10.27 -4.04 10.19
C GLY A 264 11.55 -4.66 10.77
N GLU A 265 11.48 -5.13 12.02
CA GLU A 265 12.60 -5.82 12.67
C GLU A 265 12.91 -7.15 11.99
N ALA A 266 11.88 -7.91 11.61
CA ALA A 266 12.06 -9.13 10.83
C ALA A 266 12.74 -8.88 9.47
N VAL A 267 12.34 -7.83 8.74
CA VAL A 267 12.98 -7.47 7.47
C VAL A 267 14.47 -7.19 7.67
N LEU A 268 14.83 -6.40 8.68
CA LEU A 268 16.23 -6.08 8.97
C LEU A 268 17.01 -7.34 9.34
N ALA A 269 16.46 -8.21 10.20
CA ALA A 269 17.10 -9.47 10.58
C ALA A 269 17.34 -10.38 9.37
N VAL A 270 16.35 -10.56 8.49
CA VAL A 270 16.49 -11.38 7.27
C VAL A 270 17.58 -10.81 6.35
N ILE A 271 17.63 -9.49 6.17
CA ILE A 271 18.64 -8.84 5.34
C ILE A 271 20.04 -9.03 5.93
N SER A 272 20.21 -8.82 7.23
CA SER A 272 21.48 -9.03 7.91
C SER A 272 21.97 -10.47 7.74
N THR A 273 21.10 -11.47 7.93
CA THR A 273 21.45 -12.89 7.72
C THR A 273 21.88 -13.17 6.28
N LEU A 274 21.16 -12.65 5.27
CA LEU A 274 21.53 -12.80 3.86
C LEU A 274 22.89 -12.16 3.53
N MET A 275 23.25 -11.07 4.23
CA MET A 275 24.55 -10.40 4.06
C MET A 275 25.68 -11.17 4.75
N GLU A 276 25.45 -11.67 5.97
CA GLU A 276 26.43 -12.44 6.76
C GLU A 276 26.78 -13.78 6.11
N GLU A 277 25.79 -14.49 5.59
CA GLU A 277 25.97 -15.77 4.89
C GLU A 277 26.63 -15.61 3.51
N LYS A 278 26.94 -14.37 3.11
CA LYS A 278 27.51 -13.98 1.81
C LYS A 278 26.69 -14.46 0.60
N THR A 279 25.44 -14.87 0.83
CA THR A 279 24.52 -15.42 -0.18
C THR A 279 24.32 -14.45 -1.35
N LEU A 280 24.35 -13.15 -1.08
CA LEU A 280 24.10 -12.09 -2.07
C LEU A 280 25.30 -11.18 -2.33
N VAL A 281 26.48 -11.49 -1.78
CA VAL A 281 27.68 -10.66 -2.03
C VAL A 281 28.03 -10.73 -3.51
N SER A 282 28.27 -9.58 -4.14
CA SER A 282 28.57 -9.41 -5.59
C SER A 282 27.46 -9.79 -6.57
N THR A 283 26.24 -10.07 -6.10
CA THR A 283 25.09 -10.34 -6.98
C THR A 283 24.49 -9.05 -7.55
N SER A 284 23.94 -9.12 -8.76
CA SER A 284 23.36 -7.97 -9.47
C SER A 284 22.01 -8.26 -10.12
N GLY A 285 21.58 -9.52 -10.19
CA GLY A 285 20.28 -9.87 -10.77
C GLY A 285 20.15 -9.52 -12.25
N GLY A 286 21.28 -9.34 -12.96
CA GLY A 286 21.31 -8.85 -14.34
C GLY A 286 20.92 -7.37 -14.46
N VAL A 287 20.90 -6.62 -13.35
CA VAL A 287 20.58 -5.19 -13.30
C VAL A 287 21.65 -4.42 -12.52
N SER A 288 21.48 -3.10 -12.35
CA SER A 288 22.41 -2.34 -11.51
C SER A 288 22.32 -2.81 -10.05
N GLN A 289 23.46 -2.78 -9.35
CA GLN A 289 23.54 -3.24 -7.95
C GLN A 289 22.52 -2.54 -7.04
N ARG A 290 22.32 -1.23 -7.23
CA ARG A 290 21.28 -0.47 -6.53
C ARG A 290 19.88 -1.06 -6.74
N LYS A 291 19.53 -1.31 -8.00
CA LYS A 291 18.21 -1.84 -8.38
C LYS A 291 18.00 -3.28 -7.90
N TRP A 292 19.06 -4.08 -7.91
CA TRP A 292 19.07 -5.42 -7.33
C TRP A 292 18.74 -5.41 -5.84
N TRP A 293 19.45 -4.58 -5.05
CA TRP A 293 19.17 -4.48 -3.62
C TRP A 293 17.77 -3.92 -3.32
N MET A 294 17.25 -3.03 -4.17
CA MET A 294 15.86 -2.59 -4.07
C MET A 294 14.88 -3.73 -4.32
N TYR A 295 15.16 -4.59 -5.31
CA TYR A 295 14.35 -5.78 -5.57
C TYR A 295 14.35 -6.72 -4.35
N VAL A 296 15.54 -7.05 -3.82
CA VAL A 296 15.71 -7.87 -2.61
C VAL A 296 14.91 -7.30 -1.44
N TRP A 297 15.08 -6.00 -1.14
CA TRP A 297 14.36 -5.30 -0.08
C TRP A 297 12.84 -5.40 -0.26
N CYS A 298 12.35 -5.13 -1.47
CA CYS A 298 10.92 -5.17 -1.77
C CYS A 298 10.35 -6.58 -1.58
N VAL A 299 11.08 -7.64 -1.97
CA VAL A 299 10.66 -9.03 -1.83
C VAL A 299 10.47 -9.38 -0.36
N ILE A 300 11.50 -9.13 0.46
CA ILE A 300 11.48 -9.44 1.89
C ILE A 300 10.36 -8.64 2.57
N LYS A 301 10.30 -7.32 2.31
CA LYS A 301 9.27 -6.46 2.88
C LYS A 301 7.87 -6.91 2.52
N ALA A 302 7.59 -7.14 1.23
CA ALA A 302 6.26 -7.54 0.79
C ALA A 302 5.83 -8.87 1.40
N LEU A 303 6.76 -9.82 1.53
CA LEU A 303 6.50 -11.10 2.20
C LEU A 303 6.08 -10.91 3.66
N MET A 304 6.87 -10.17 4.44
CA MET A 304 6.58 -9.96 5.88
C MET A 304 5.31 -9.14 6.09
N VAL A 305 5.11 -8.07 5.31
CA VAL A 305 3.91 -7.24 5.37
C VAL A 305 2.66 -8.06 5.02
N TRP A 306 2.75 -8.94 4.02
CA TRP A 306 1.65 -9.82 3.67
C TRP A 306 1.29 -10.78 4.80
N GLN A 307 2.29 -11.39 5.45
CA GLN A 307 2.04 -12.24 6.63
C GLN A 307 1.40 -11.46 7.78
N ALA A 308 1.76 -10.19 7.97
CA ALA A 308 1.13 -9.33 8.97
C ALA A 308 -0.35 -9.06 8.65
N TYR A 309 -0.68 -8.76 7.40
CA TYR A 309 -2.08 -8.63 6.99
C TYR A 309 -2.86 -9.94 7.14
N ALA A 310 -2.26 -11.07 6.78
CA ALA A 310 -2.86 -12.39 6.96
C ALA A 310 -3.11 -12.71 8.45
N ALA A 311 -2.17 -12.38 9.34
CA ALA A 311 -2.33 -12.56 10.78
C ALA A 311 -3.49 -11.70 11.33
N ARG A 312 -3.60 -10.44 10.92
CA ARG A 312 -4.71 -9.55 11.34
C ARG A 312 -6.07 -10.10 10.88
N LEU A 313 -6.17 -10.61 9.65
CA LEU A 313 -7.39 -11.28 9.17
C LEU A 313 -7.79 -12.48 10.03
N ARG A 314 -6.82 -13.29 10.48
CA ARG A 314 -7.10 -14.44 11.34
C ARG A 314 -7.65 -14.02 12.70
N VAL A 315 -7.13 -12.96 13.32
CA VAL A 315 -7.68 -12.41 14.57
C VAL A 315 -9.12 -11.97 14.37
N VAL A 316 -9.39 -11.23 13.30
CA VAL A 316 -10.74 -10.78 12.96
C VAL A 316 -11.70 -11.95 12.77
N TRP A 317 -11.31 -13.01 12.06
CA TRP A 317 -12.17 -14.17 11.87
C TRP A 317 -12.36 -14.98 13.13
N ARG A 318 -11.34 -15.10 13.99
CA ARG A 318 -11.47 -15.76 15.29
C ARG A 318 -12.51 -15.05 16.16
N LEU A 319 -12.43 -13.72 16.25
CA LEU A 319 -13.40 -12.92 17.02
C LEU A 319 -14.84 -13.08 16.49
N ARG A 320 -15.02 -13.10 15.16
CA ARG A 320 -16.34 -13.35 14.57
C ARG A 320 -16.87 -14.75 14.87
N HIS A 321 -15.99 -15.74 14.82
CA HIS A 321 -16.33 -17.12 15.16
C HIS A 321 -16.74 -17.26 16.63
N GLU A 322 -16.03 -16.61 17.55
CA GLU A 322 -16.36 -16.56 18.99
C GLU A 322 -17.68 -15.84 19.25
N GLN A 323 -18.02 -14.84 18.44
CA GLN A 323 -19.29 -14.11 18.51
C GLN A 323 -20.49 -14.86 17.91
N GLY A 324 -20.27 -16.07 17.37
CA GLY A 324 -21.35 -16.84 16.74
C GLY A 324 -21.89 -16.21 15.46
N GLU A 325 -21.15 -15.28 14.83
CA GLU A 325 -21.49 -14.70 13.53
C GLU A 325 -21.20 -15.69 12.39
N TYR A 326 -21.87 -16.84 12.42
CA TYR A 326 -21.94 -17.76 11.28
C TYR A 326 -23.18 -17.43 10.46
N ASP A 327 -23.06 -16.47 9.55
CA ASP A 327 -23.74 -16.53 8.26
C ASP A 327 -23.42 -15.30 7.42
N TRP A 328 -22.80 -15.53 6.26
CA TRP A 328 -23.36 -15.10 4.99
C TRP A 328 -22.93 -16.14 3.96
N ARG A 329 -23.83 -17.11 3.70
CA ARG A 329 -23.77 -17.94 2.50
C ARG A 329 -23.68 -17.04 1.28
N SER A 330 -22.56 -17.11 0.56
CA SER A 330 -22.39 -16.83 -0.88
C SER A 330 -20.98 -17.27 -1.25
#